data_AF-A0A9R1VIM3-F1
#
_entry.id   AF-A0A9R1VIM3-F1
#
_cell.length_a   1.000
_cell.length_b   1.000
_cell.length_c   1.000
_cell.angle_alpha   90.00
_cell.angle_beta   90.00
_cell.angle_gamma   90.00
#
_symmetry.space_group_name_H-M   'P 1'
#
loop_
_entity.id
_entity.type
_entity.pdbx_description
1 polymer ?
#
loop_
_entity_poly.entity_id
_entity_poly.type
_entity_poly.pdbx_seq_one_letter_code
_entity_poly.pdbx_strand_id
1 'polypeptide(L)'
;MDASGDGDVKVVLDFCPDDSLSKAGFADEVVKCIQELREISELEPTYPVEVYFKSLDDDTSASAKNLKSQEAYIKEAICSPLLDSTLIPEHAVVIAEKTYRNISNCDFEITLTRQTLTFNDKAILDLYSGNAKYANALKVYLLSRDHFNLKTEFLVGINQIKVDCIEGLPDVDVVLGEQVFLTVGDYYSQATNNNS
;
A
#
# COMPACT_ATOMS: atom_id res chain seq x y z
N MET A 1 -23.49 56.80 -37.97
CA MET A 1 -23.68 57.19 -36.55
C MET A 1 -23.67 55.91 -35.74
N ASP A 2 -22.84 55.92 -34.71
CA ASP A 2 -22.17 54.78 -34.10
C ASP A 2 -23.09 53.81 -33.36
N ALA A 3 -22.80 52.51 -33.52
CA ALA A 3 -23.21 51.48 -32.59
C ALA A 3 -22.12 51.33 -31.51
N SER A 4 -22.18 52.18 -30.49
CA SER A 4 -21.35 52.01 -29.28
C SER A 4 -22.02 50.98 -28.37
N GLY A 5 -21.70 49.70 -28.61
CA GLY A 5 -22.01 48.58 -27.74
C GLY A 5 -20.75 48.06 -27.07
N ASP A 6 -20.04 48.92 -26.36
CA ASP A 6 -18.95 48.49 -25.47
C ASP A 6 -19.53 48.22 -24.08
N GLY A 7 -19.91 46.97 -23.87
CA GLY A 7 -20.29 46.43 -22.59
C GLY A 7 -19.43 45.20 -22.34
N ASP A 8 -18.13 45.41 -22.15
CA ASP A 8 -17.18 44.38 -21.74
C ASP A 8 -17.66 43.77 -20.41
N VAL A 9 -18.39 42.65 -20.50
CA VAL A 9 -18.85 41.89 -19.33
C VAL A 9 -17.63 41.17 -18.76
N LYS A 10 -16.94 41.83 -17.83
CA LYS A 10 -15.89 41.20 -17.03
C LYS A 10 -16.53 40.30 -15.98
N VAL A 11 -16.56 39.01 -16.29
CA VAL A 11 -16.85 37.96 -15.31
C VAL A 11 -15.64 37.86 -14.39
N VAL A 12 -15.75 38.40 -13.18
CA VAL A 12 -14.80 38.13 -12.09
C VAL A 12 -15.24 36.82 -11.45
N LEU A 13 -14.61 35.72 -11.83
CA LEU A 13 -14.74 34.44 -11.15
C LEU A 13 -13.95 34.53 -9.84
N ASP A 14 -14.67 34.63 -8.73
CA ASP A 14 -14.10 34.48 -7.39
C ASP A 14 -13.81 32.99 -7.16
N PHE A 15 -12.58 32.58 -7.50
CA PHE A 15 -12.07 31.26 -7.15
C PHE A 15 -11.69 31.29 -5.67
N CYS A 16 -12.64 30.97 -4.80
CA CYS A 16 -12.29 30.52 -3.46
C CYS A 16 -11.54 29.18 -3.64
N PRO A 17 -10.25 29.06 -3.25
CA PRO A 17 -9.57 27.78 -3.31
C PRO A 17 -10.32 26.83 -2.38
N ASP A 18 -11.02 25.87 -2.95
CA ASP A 18 -11.58 24.78 -2.17
C ASP A 18 -10.42 23.85 -1.82
N ASP A 19 -10.17 23.66 -0.52
CA ASP A 19 -9.16 22.74 0.00
C ASP A 19 -9.33 21.31 -0.55
N SER A 20 -10.50 20.97 -1.11
CA SER A 20 -10.73 19.72 -1.83
C SER A 20 -9.94 19.61 -3.15
N LEU A 21 -9.84 20.69 -3.93
CA LEU A 21 -9.15 20.72 -5.22
C LEU A 21 -7.63 20.66 -5.04
N SER A 22 -7.10 21.34 -4.01
CA SER A 22 -5.66 21.29 -3.70
C SER A 22 -5.24 19.89 -3.23
N LYS A 23 -6.08 19.21 -2.43
CA LYS A 23 -5.86 17.82 -2.01
C LYS A 23 -5.91 16.84 -3.17
N ALA A 24 -6.87 17.01 -4.08
CA ALA A 24 -6.96 16.20 -5.30
C ALA A 24 -5.72 16.41 -6.20
N GLY A 25 -5.29 17.66 -6.39
CA GLY A 25 -4.07 17.97 -7.15
C GLY A 25 -2.82 17.36 -6.55
N PHE A 26 -2.68 17.35 -5.22
CA PHE A 26 -1.55 16.67 -4.56
C PHE A 26 -1.61 15.15 -4.75
N ALA A 27 -2.80 14.53 -4.66
CA ALA A 27 -2.96 13.11 -4.92
C ALA A 27 -2.58 12.73 -6.37
N ASP A 28 -2.96 13.55 -7.35
CA ASP A 28 -2.57 13.38 -8.75
C ASP A 28 -1.05 13.42 -8.93
N GLU A 29 -0.37 14.36 -8.27
CA GLU A 29 1.08 14.45 -8.30
C GLU A 29 1.74 13.22 -7.67
N VAL A 30 1.23 12.72 -6.54
CA VAL A 30 1.75 11.50 -5.92
C VAL A 30 1.55 10.28 -6.82
N VAL A 31 0.37 10.11 -7.42
CA VAL A 31 0.12 9.03 -8.40
C VAL A 31 1.10 9.11 -9.55
N LYS A 32 1.33 10.31 -10.09
CA LYS A 32 2.30 10.54 -11.17
C LYS A 32 3.72 10.17 -10.74
N CYS A 33 4.16 10.58 -9.55
CA CYS A 33 5.47 10.22 -9.01
C CYS A 33 5.63 8.69 -8.85
N ILE A 34 4.59 7.98 -8.45
CA ILE A 34 4.60 6.51 -8.35
C ILE A 34 4.73 5.87 -9.75
N GLN A 35 3.96 6.36 -10.72
CA GLN A 35 4.00 5.88 -12.10
C GLN A 35 5.38 6.13 -12.74
N GLU A 36 5.94 7.34 -12.58
CA GLU A 36 7.29 7.66 -13.03
C GLU A 36 8.34 6.76 -12.36
N LEU A 37 8.22 6.50 -11.04
CA LEU A 37 9.14 5.61 -10.33
C LEU A 37 9.10 4.18 -10.86
N ARG A 38 7.91 3.68 -11.25
CA ARG A 38 7.76 2.36 -11.89
C ARG A 38 8.48 2.31 -13.23
N GLU A 39 8.29 3.34 -14.07
CA GLU A 39 8.92 3.40 -15.40
C GLU A 39 10.44 3.41 -15.33
N ILE A 40 11.03 4.25 -14.46
CA ILE A 40 12.50 4.33 -14.32
C ILE A 40 13.11 3.09 -13.66
N SER A 41 12.29 2.30 -12.96
CA SER A 41 12.70 1.03 -12.34
C SER A 41 12.50 -0.16 -13.26
N GLU A 42 12.16 0.08 -14.54
CA GLU A 42 11.92 -0.93 -15.56
C GLU A 42 10.85 -1.97 -15.15
N LEU A 43 9.89 -1.54 -14.34
CA LEU A 43 8.76 -2.38 -13.93
C LEU A 43 7.72 -2.43 -15.03
N GLU A 44 7.30 -3.65 -15.39
CA GLU A 44 6.15 -3.81 -16.26
C GLU A 44 4.89 -3.23 -15.60
N PRO A 45 3.97 -2.60 -16.34
CA PRO A 45 2.75 -2.01 -15.76
C PRO A 45 1.91 -3.00 -14.94
N THR A 46 1.93 -4.28 -15.32
CA THR A 46 1.22 -5.36 -14.63
C THR A 46 2.00 -5.96 -13.46
N TYR A 47 3.26 -5.55 -13.25
CA TYR A 47 4.08 -6.10 -12.18
C TYR A 47 3.53 -5.63 -10.82
N PRO A 48 3.11 -6.56 -9.96
CA PRO A 48 2.53 -6.21 -8.68
C PRO A 48 3.62 -5.74 -7.71
N VAL A 49 3.40 -4.59 -7.09
CA VAL A 49 4.29 -4.00 -6.07
C VAL A 49 3.44 -3.45 -4.94
N GLU A 50 4.07 -3.31 -3.78
CA GLU A 50 3.53 -2.52 -2.68
C GLU A 50 4.14 -1.12 -2.72
N VAL A 51 3.32 -0.12 -2.42
CA VAL A 51 3.70 1.29 -2.49
C VAL A 51 3.62 1.89 -1.10
N TYR A 52 4.74 2.43 -0.63
CA TYR A 52 4.83 3.07 0.67
C TYR A 52 5.14 4.55 0.50
N PHE A 53 4.54 5.34 1.38
CA PHE A 53 4.69 6.79 1.46
C PHE A 53 5.26 7.16 2.81
N LYS A 54 6.17 8.12 2.79
CA LYS A 54 6.73 8.75 4.00
C LYS A 54 6.74 10.26 3.80
N SER A 55 6.02 10.98 4.63
CA SER A 55 6.14 12.43 4.69
C SER A 55 7.50 12.81 5.28
N LEU A 56 8.18 13.77 4.67
CA LEU A 56 9.42 14.39 5.16
C LEU A 56 9.19 15.83 5.59
N ASP A 57 7.93 16.28 5.64
CA ASP A 57 7.55 17.62 6.06
C ASP A 57 7.80 17.82 7.57
N ASP A 58 8.17 19.04 7.95
CA ASP A 58 8.34 19.44 9.35
C ASP A 58 7.04 19.26 10.16
N ASP A 59 5.90 19.49 9.51
CA ASP A 59 4.58 19.04 9.97
C ASP A 59 4.16 17.80 9.16
N THR A 60 4.70 16.65 9.57
CA THR A 60 4.50 15.31 8.96
C THR A 60 3.02 14.96 8.75
N SER A 61 2.09 15.68 9.42
CA SER A 61 0.68 15.38 9.40
C SER A 61 -0.09 15.97 8.21
N ALA A 62 0.40 17.03 7.55
CA ALA A 62 -0.37 17.73 6.52
C ALA A 62 -0.52 16.91 5.22
N SER A 63 0.60 16.48 4.63
CA SER A 63 0.60 15.66 3.41
C SER A 63 -0.05 14.30 3.63
N ALA A 64 0.25 13.64 4.75
CA ALA A 64 -0.37 12.35 5.11
C ALA A 64 -1.91 12.45 5.28
N LYS A 65 -2.42 13.52 5.92
CA LYS A 65 -3.87 13.74 6.05
C LYS A 65 -4.54 14.03 4.71
N ASN A 66 -3.88 14.80 3.85
CA ASN A 66 -4.38 15.11 2.51
C ASN A 66 -4.54 13.83 1.68
N LEU A 67 -3.53 12.96 1.68
CA LEU A 67 -3.57 11.69 0.94
C LEU A 67 -4.61 10.73 1.51
N LYS A 68 -4.78 10.68 2.84
CA LYS A 68 -5.82 9.85 3.46
C LYS A 68 -7.24 10.21 2.97
N SER A 69 -7.49 11.50 2.69
CA SER A 69 -8.79 11.92 2.14
C SER A 69 -9.03 11.49 0.68
N GLN A 70 -7.97 11.09 -0.03
CA GLN A 70 -7.99 10.65 -1.44
C GLN A 70 -7.61 9.18 -1.61
N GLU A 71 -7.62 8.39 -0.53
CA GLU A 71 -7.14 7.01 -0.53
C GLU A 71 -7.83 6.12 -1.59
N ALA A 72 -9.15 6.27 -1.75
CA ALA A 72 -9.91 5.51 -2.75
C ALA A 72 -9.44 5.80 -4.18
N TYR A 73 -9.22 7.08 -4.51
CA TYR A 73 -8.72 7.50 -5.81
C TYR A 73 -7.30 6.97 -6.07
N ILE A 74 -6.39 7.18 -5.12
CA ILE A 74 -5.00 6.72 -5.25
C ILE A 74 -4.97 5.20 -5.45
N LYS A 75 -5.75 4.46 -4.65
CA LYS A 75 -5.85 3.00 -4.74
C LYS A 75 -6.31 2.53 -6.11
N GLU A 76 -7.30 3.20 -6.69
CA GLU A 76 -7.77 2.91 -8.05
C GLU A 76 -6.69 3.22 -9.08
N ALA A 77 -6.05 4.40 -8.98
CA ALA A 77 -5.08 4.87 -9.96
C ALA A 77 -3.77 4.07 -10.00
N ILE A 78 -3.28 3.56 -8.85
CA ILE A 78 -2.05 2.76 -8.78
C ILE A 78 -2.30 1.25 -8.62
N CYS A 79 -3.58 0.84 -8.56
CA CYS A 79 -4.02 -0.53 -8.34
C CYS A 79 -3.44 -1.19 -7.07
N SER A 80 -3.14 -0.39 -6.04
CA SER A 80 -2.57 -0.83 -4.76
C SER A 80 -2.92 0.21 -3.69
N PRO A 81 -3.15 -0.18 -2.42
CA PRO A 81 -3.20 0.80 -1.34
C PRO A 81 -1.88 1.55 -1.23
N LEU A 82 -1.95 2.82 -0.81
CA LEU A 82 -0.79 3.62 -0.45
C LEU A 82 -0.54 3.45 1.05
N LEU A 83 0.53 2.75 1.41
CA LEU A 83 0.84 2.37 2.78
C LEU A 83 1.78 3.38 3.44
N ASP A 84 1.77 3.45 4.76
CA ASP A 84 2.78 4.21 5.49
C ASP A 84 4.11 3.43 5.51
N SER A 85 5.24 4.12 5.29
CA SER A 85 6.58 3.51 5.31
C SER A 85 6.94 2.77 6.61
N THR A 86 6.32 3.12 7.73
CA THR A 86 6.47 2.40 9.00
C THR A 86 5.93 0.97 8.94
N LEU A 87 5.13 0.64 7.93
CA LEU A 87 4.54 -0.67 7.73
C LEU A 87 5.40 -1.58 6.84
N ILE A 88 6.54 -1.09 6.32
CA ILE A 88 7.46 -1.90 5.52
C ILE A 88 8.02 -3.02 6.42
N PRO A 89 7.75 -4.31 6.10
CA PRO A 89 8.33 -5.41 6.87
C PRO A 89 9.85 -5.46 6.73
N GLU A 90 10.55 -5.89 7.78
CA GLU A 90 12.03 -5.99 7.77
C GLU A 90 12.55 -6.92 6.65
N HIS A 91 11.75 -7.92 6.25
CA HIS A 91 12.08 -8.88 5.20
C HIS A 91 11.62 -8.45 3.81
N ALA A 92 11.06 -7.25 3.65
CA ALA A 92 10.59 -6.76 2.35
C ALA A 92 11.75 -6.48 1.40
N VAL A 93 11.58 -6.84 0.13
CA VAL A 93 12.56 -6.56 -0.93
C VAL A 93 12.20 -5.23 -1.59
N VAL A 94 12.99 -4.20 -1.29
CA VAL A 94 12.87 -2.88 -1.94
C VAL A 94 13.32 -2.99 -3.40
N ILE A 95 12.46 -2.57 -4.31
CA ILE A 95 12.72 -2.50 -5.75
C ILE A 95 13.29 -1.14 -6.10
N ALA A 96 12.66 -0.08 -5.59
CA ALA A 96 13.03 1.29 -5.87
C ALA A 96 12.60 2.21 -4.73
N GLU A 97 13.35 3.29 -4.55
CA GLU A 97 13.07 4.32 -3.57
C GLU A 97 13.47 5.67 -4.13
N LYS A 98 12.64 6.69 -3.91
CA LYS A 98 12.94 8.04 -4.37
C LYS A 98 12.33 9.08 -3.45
N THR A 99 13.16 10.04 -3.06
CA THR A 99 12.74 11.26 -2.38
C THR A 99 12.32 12.32 -3.40
N TYR A 100 11.18 12.94 -3.15
CA TYR A 100 10.61 14.06 -3.89
C TYR A 100 10.61 15.29 -2.99
N ARG A 101 10.99 16.43 -3.56
CA ARG A 101 11.07 17.70 -2.83
C ARG A 101 10.24 18.76 -3.50
N ASN A 102 9.58 19.57 -2.70
CA ASN A 102 8.78 20.72 -3.11
C ASN A 102 7.72 20.37 -4.17
N ILE A 103 7.06 19.22 -4.02
CA ILE A 103 5.92 18.81 -4.84
C ILE A 103 4.66 19.29 -4.12
N SER A 104 3.97 20.28 -4.69
CA SER A 104 2.87 21.01 -4.01
C SER A 104 3.22 21.53 -2.61
N ASN A 105 4.46 21.99 -2.40
CA ASN A 105 5.01 22.42 -1.10
C ASN A 105 5.17 21.29 -0.06
N CYS A 106 5.23 20.04 -0.51
CA CYS A 106 5.51 18.90 0.33
C CYS A 106 6.81 18.20 -0.10
N ASP A 107 7.53 17.68 0.90
CA ASP A 107 8.66 16.79 0.75
C ASP A 107 8.22 15.39 1.20
N PHE A 108 8.49 14.38 0.40
CA PHE A 108 8.10 13.00 0.72
C PHE A 108 9.01 11.98 0.05
N GLU A 109 8.90 10.74 0.48
CA GLU A 109 9.61 9.59 -0.08
C GLU A 109 8.59 8.52 -0.47
N ILE A 110 8.81 7.94 -1.65
CA ILE A 110 8.06 6.77 -2.14
C ILE A 110 9.02 5.60 -2.20
N THR A 111 8.59 4.48 -1.61
CA THR A 111 9.30 3.20 -1.68
C THR A 111 8.40 2.17 -2.36
N LEU A 112 8.92 1.50 -3.39
CA LEU A 112 8.29 0.37 -4.06
C LEU A 112 8.96 -0.91 -3.59
N THR A 113 8.17 -1.87 -3.11
CA THR A 113 8.68 -3.20 -2.73
C THR A 113 7.97 -4.30 -3.49
N ARG A 114 8.56 -5.50 -3.50
CA ARG A 114 7.82 -6.70 -3.89
C ARG A 114 6.71 -6.98 -2.87
N GLN A 115 5.59 -7.51 -3.36
CA GLN A 115 4.53 -8.02 -2.48
C GLN A 115 5.10 -9.00 -1.47
N THR A 116 4.86 -8.69 -0.20
CA THR A 116 5.48 -9.37 0.93
C THR A 116 4.43 -9.99 1.83
N LEU A 117 4.67 -11.25 2.23
CA LEU A 117 3.81 -11.94 3.17
C LEU A 117 3.82 -11.20 4.51
N THR A 118 2.62 -11.04 5.07
CA THR A 118 2.40 -10.49 6.40
C THR A 118 1.67 -11.51 7.25
N PHE A 119 1.98 -11.52 8.54
CA PHE A 119 1.52 -12.55 9.47
C PHE A 119 0.75 -11.93 10.63
N ASN A 120 -0.34 -12.59 11.01
CA ASN A 120 -0.99 -12.33 12.29
C ASN A 120 -0.28 -13.17 13.36
N ASP A 121 0.65 -12.53 14.07
CA ASP A 121 1.50 -13.19 15.06
C ASP A 121 0.71 -13.95 16.12
N LYS A 122 -0.42 -13.39 16.56
CA LYS A 122 -1.29 -14.03 17.55
C LYS A 122 -1.93 -15.29 16.96
N ALA A 123 -2.54 -15.19 15.78
CA ALA A 123 -3.22 -16.32 15.16
C ALA A 123 -2.25 -17.46 14.79
N ILE A 124 -1.02 -17.15 14.35
CA ILE A 124 0.03 -18.16 14.13
C ILE A 124 0.47 -18.80 15.45
N LEU A 125 0.60 -18.01 16.51
CA LEU A 125 1.00 -18.54 17.82
C LEU A 125 -0.07 -19.47 18.39
N ASP A 126 -1.34 -19.14 18.17
CA ASP A 126 -2.49 -19.94 18.60
C ASP A 126 -2.55 -21.30 17.88
N LEU A 127 -2.14 -21.39 16.59
CA LEU A 127 -2.02 -22.67 15.87
C LEU A 127 -1.12 -23.69 16.60
N TYR A 128 -0.09 -23.20 17.28
CA TYR A 128 0.87 -24.03 18.00
C TYR A 128 0.73 -23.91 19.52
N SER A 129 -0.46 -23.53 20.02
CA SER A 129 -0.76 -23.45 21.46
C SER A 129 0.27 -22.63 22.25
N GLY A 130 0.75 -21.51 21.70
CA GLY A 130 1.74 -20.67 22.39
C GLY A 130 3.20 -20.97 22.05
N ASN A 131 3.51 -21.96 21.21
CA ASN A 131 4.90 -22.33 20.92
C ASN A 131 5.52 -21.38 19.88
N ALA A 132 6.23 -20.36 20.38
CA ALA A 132 6.90 -19.35 19.55
C ALA A 132 7.94 -19.93 18.58
N LYS A 133 8.60 -21.05 18.94
CA LYS A 133 9.58 -21.69 18.05
C LYS A 133 8.91 -22.30 16.82
N TYR A 134 7.77 -22.97 17.01
CA TYR A 134 7.01 -23.55 15.90
C TYR A 134 6.35 -22.46 15.05
N ALA A 135 5.78 -21.45 15.69
CA ALA A 135 5.27 -20.26 15.02
C ALA A 135 6.33 -19.60 14.11
N ASN A 136 7.54 -19.40 14.62
CA ASN A 136 8.63 -18.81 13.84
C ASN A 136 9.10 -19.73 12.70
N ALA A 137 9.19 -21.04 12.94
CA ALA A 137 9.55 -21.99 11.89
C ALA A 137 8.51 -22.01 10.75
N LEU A 138 7.21 -21.90 11.07
CA LEU A 138 6.16 -21.76 10.05
C LEU A 138 6.33 -20.46 9.25
N LYS A 139 6.58 -19.32 9.90
CA LYS A 139 6.83 -18.04 9.20
C LYS A 139 8.02 -18.15 8.24
N VAL A 140 9.14 -18.71 8.70
CA VAL A 140 10.34 -18.91 7.87
C VAL A 140 10.04 -19.82 6.68
N TYR A 141 9.32 -20.92 6.90
CA TYR A 141 8.88 -21.80 5.82
C TYR A 141 8.04 -21.04 4.79
N LEU A 142 6.99 -20.32 5.23
CA LEU A 142 6.13 -19.55 4.32
C LEU A 142 6.89 -18.44 3.59
N LEU A 143 7.84 -17.76 4.24
CA LEU A 143 8.68 -16.73 3.60
C LEU A 143 9.67 -17.30 2.58
N SER A 144 10.10 -18.56 2.75
CA SER A 144 10.98 -19.23 1.79
C SER A 144 10.26 -19.69 0.52
N ARG A 145 8.93 -19.65 0.52
CA ARG A 145 8.11 -20.12 -0.59
C ARG A 145 8.02 -19.07 -1.68
N ASP A 146 7.95 -19.54 -2.93
CA ASP A 146 7.61 -18.65 -4.04
C ASP A 146 6.20 -18.08 -3.86
N HIS A 147 6.10 -16.75 -3.98
CA HIS A 147 4.88 -16.00 -3.70
C HIS A 147 3.74 -16.36 -4.67
N PHE A 148 4.05 -16.53 -5.96
CA PHE A 148 3.05 -16.87 -6.97
C PHE A 148 2.48 -18.27 -6.73
N ASN A 149 3.35 -19.25 -6.50
CA ASN A 149 2.92 -20.61 -6.18
C ASN A 149 2.09 -20.67 -4.91
N LEU A 150 2.51 -19.95 -3.86
CA LEU A 150 1.76 -19.89 -2.60
C LEU A 150 0.37 -19.27 -2.80
N LYS A 151 0.27 -18.19 -3.57
CA LYS A 151 -1.01 -17.59 -3.96
C LYS A 151 -1.90 -18.59 -4.70
N THR A 152 -1.37 -19.33 -5.66
CA THR A 152 -2.12 -20.36 -6.39
C THR A 152 -2.61 -21.48 -5.47
N GLU A 153 -1.79 -21.92 -4.52
CA GLU A 153 -2.19 -22.96 -3.55
C GLU A 153 -3.34 -22.49 -2.66
N PHE A 154 -3.29 -21.26 -2.14
CA PHE A 154 -4.42 -20.70 -1.40
C PHE A 154 -5.68 -20.59 -2.26
N LEU A 155 -5.57 -20.24 -3.54
CA LEU A 155 -6.73 -20.19 -4.45
C LEU A 155 -7.33 -21.59 -4.66
N VAL A 156 -6.51 -22.62 -4.86
CA VAL A 156 -6.96 -24.01 -5.05
C VAL A 156 -7.58 -24.57 -3.77
N GLY A 157 -7.00 -24.26 -2.62
CA GLY A 157 -7.46 -24.70 -1.31
C GLY A 157 -8.57 -23.84 -0.69
N ILE A 158 -9.17 -22.92 -1.45
CA ILE A 158 -10.25 -22.02 -0.98
C ILE A 158 -9.80 -21.25 0.28
N ASN A 159 -8.75 -20.47 0.13
CA ASN A 159 -8.08 -19.69 1.16
C ASN A 159 -7.44 -20.51 2.29
N GLN A 160 -7.26 -21.82 2.15
CA GLN A 160 -6.61 -22.66 3.15
C GLN A 160 -5.53 -23.55 2.51
N ILE A 161 -4.40 -23.74 3.20
CA ILE A 161 -3.40 -24.74 2.82
C ILE A 161 -3.02 -25.57 4.05
N LYS A 162 -2.74 -26.86 3.83
CA LYS A 162 -2.17 -27.74 4.85
C LYS A 162 -0.65 -27.67 4.80
N VAL A 163 -0.01 -27.45 5.95
CA VAL A 163 1.45 -27.47 6.09
C VAL A 163 1.81 -28.67 6.96
N ASP A 164 2.30 -29.73 6.33
CA ASP A 164 2.66 -31.02 6.95
C ASP A 164 4.07 -31.50 6.61
N CYS A 165 4.86 -30.63 5.97
CA CYS A 165 6.19 -30.98 5.46
C CYS A 165 7.35 -30.46 6.33
N ILE A 166 7.08 -29.75 7.43
CA ILE A 166 8.12 -29.22 8.32
C ILE A 166 8.47 -30.28 9.37
N GLU A 167 9.68 -30.84 9.28
CA GLU A 167 10.14 -31.88 10.20
C GLU A 167 10.13 -31.41 11.66
N GLY A 168 9.54 -32.21 12.54
CA GLY A 168 9.47 -31.94 13.98
C GLY A 168 8.41 -30.92 14.38
N LEU A 169 7.59 -30.44 13.45
CA LEU A 169 6.41 -29.61 13.72
C LEU A 169 5.12 -30.42 13.51
N PRO A 170 4.06 -30.15 14.29
CA PRO A 170 2.75 -30.72 14.00
C PRO A 170 2.15 -30.08 12.75
N ASP A 171 1.40 -30.88 11.98
CA ASP A 171 0.63 -30.43 10.84
C ASP A 171 -0.35 -29.33 11.25
N VAL A 172 -0.44 -28.28 10.45
CA VAL A 172 -1.39 -27.18 10.67
C VAL A 172 -2.06 -26.78 9.36
N ASP A 173 -3.31 -26.36 9.47
CA ASP A 173 -4.00 -25.69 8.38
C ASP A 173 -3.82 -24.18 8.53
N VAL A 174 -3.24 -23.56 7.52
CA VAL A 174 -3.00 -22.11 7.45
C VAL A 174 -4.09 -21.50 6.58
N VAL A 175 -4.78 -20.49 7.10
CA VAL A 175 -5.87 -19.78 6.43
C VAL A 175 -5.40 -18.39 6.02
N LEU A 176 -5.59 -18.07 4.74
CA LEU A 176 -5.36 -16.76 4.15
C LEU A 176 -6.43 -15.79 4.66
N GLY A 177 -6.00 -14.64 5.16
CA GLY A 177 -6.89 -13.66 5.79
C GLY A 177 -7.10 -13.87 7.28
N GLU A 178 -6.49 -14.90 7.88
CA GLU A 178 -6.48 -15.10 9.34
C GLU A 178 -5.05 -15.12 9.89
N GLN A 179 -4.26 -16.15 9.53
CA GLN A 179 -2.89 -16.32 10.01
C GLN A 179 -1.88 -15.64 9.08
N VAL A 180 -2.13 -15.67 7.77
CA VAL A 180 -1.24 -15.13 6.74
C VAL A 180 -2.00 -14.26 5.75
N PHE A 181 -1.30 -13.28 5.20
CA PHE A 181 -1.77 -12.34 4.20
C PHE A 181 -0.74 -12.30 3.08
N LEU A 182 -1.21 -12.28 1.83
CA LEU A 182 -0.31 -12.24 0.68
C LEU A 182 0.37 -10.87 0.55
N THR A 183 -0.27 -9.80 1.02
CA THR A 183 0.31 -8.45 1.00
C THR A 183 0.17 -7.79 2.36
N VAL A 184 1.04 -6.81 2.63
CA VAL A 184 0.92 -5.90 3.78
C VAL A 184 -0.39 -5.12 3.66
N GLY A 185 -0.74 -4.68 2.45
CA GLY A 185 -1.99 -3.98 2.17
C GLY A 185 -3.25 -4.75 2.58
N ASP A 186 -3.32 -6.05 2.31
CA ASP A 186 -4.46 -6.90 2.70
C ASP A 186 -4.61 -6.99 4.22
N TYR A 187 -3.48 -7.15 4.93
CA TYR A 187 -3.46 -7.24 6.39
C TYR A 187 -4.02 -5.98 7.05
N TYR A 188 -3.52 -4.81 6.65
CA TYR A 188 -3.96 -3.55 7.23
C TYR A 188 -5.37 -3.15 6.81
N SER A 189 -5.79 -3.47 5.58
CA SER A 189 -7.17 -3.25 5.14
C SER A 189 -8.17 -4.03 6.01
N GLN A 190 -7.83 -5.26 6.40
CA GLN A 190 -8.68 -6.06 7.27
C GLN A 190 -8.66 -5.55 8.72
N ALA A 191 -7.50 -5.16 9.24
CA ALA A 191 -7.36 -4.64 10.60
C ALA A 191 -8.18 -3.35 10.81
N THR A 192 -8.28 -2.47 9.81
CA THR A 192 -9.10 -1.25 9.87
C THR A 192 -10.60 -1.57 9.87
N ASN A 193 -11.03 -2.56 9.09
CA ASN A 193 -12.44 -2.99 9.03
C ASN A 193 -12.92 -3.66 10.34
N ASN A 194 -12.03 -4.37 11.05
CA ASN A 194 -12.36 -5.01 12.32
C ASN A 194 -12.44 -4.01 13.51
N ASN A 195 -11.95 -2.79 13.32
CA ASN A 195 -11.91 -1.72 14.34
C ASN A 195 -12.91 -0.57 14.07
N SER A 196 -13.75 -0.68 13.02
CA SER A 196 -14.81 0.28 12.67
C SER A 196 -16.18 -0.29 13.03
#